data_AF-A0A1T4RM01-F1
#
_entry.id   AF-A0A1T4RM01-F1
#
_cell.length_a   1.000
_cell.length_b   1.000
_cell.length_c   1.000
_cell.angle_alpha   90.00
_cell.angle_beta   90.00
_cell.angle_gamma   90.00
#
_symmetry.space_group_name_H-M   'P 1'
#
loop_
_entity.id
_entity.type
_entity.pdbx_description
1 polymer ?
#
loop_
_entity_poly.entity_id
_entity_poly.type
_entity_poly.pdbx_seq_one_letter_code
_entity_poly.pdbx_strand_id
1 'polypeptide(L)' 'MSQLKEIRFCICGDCSAIVPFTAELHNEDEFCECGGQMCGCDFCNETYASHLKPILLTKL' A
#
# COMPACT_ATOMS: atom_id res chain seq x y z
N MET A 1 1.64 4.84 25.76
CA MET A 1 1.15 5.34 24.47
C MET A 1 1.63 4.36 23.41
N SER A 2 0.73 3.52 22.91
CA SER A 2 1.05 2.53 21.87
C SER A 2 1.35 3.30 20.59
N GLN A 3 2.59 3.24 20.07
CA GLN A 3 2.90 3.79 18.76
C GLN A 3 2.05 3.05 17.73
N LEU A 4 1.05 3.73 17.17
CA LEU A 4 0.39 3.31 15.95
C LEU A 4 1.46 3.34 14.85
N LYS A 5 1.92 2.17 14.43
CA LYS A 5 2.83 2.06 13.30
C LYS A 5 1.99 2.25 12.04
N GLU A 6 2.17 3.37 11.34
CA GLU A 6 1.51 3.60 10.06
C GLU A 6 1.91 2.49 9.08
N ILE A 7 0.94 1.68 8.66
CA ILE A 7 1.15 0.66 7.65
C ILE A 7 0.81 1.29 6.30
N ARG A 8 1.84 1.51 5.47
CA ARG A 8 1.69 1.97 4.09
C ARG A 8 1.81 0.79 3.13
N PHE A 9 1.12 0.90 2.00
CA PHE A 9 1.10 -0.09 0.94
C PHE A 9 1.21 0.59 -0.44
N CYS A 10 1.66 -0.19 -1.41
CA CYS A 10 1.60 0.15 -2.83
C CYS A 10 0.51 -0.69 -3.49
N ILE A 11 -0.20 -0.10 -4.45
CA ILE A 11 -1.19 -0.80 -5.26
C ILE A 11 -0.86 -0.75 -6.75
N CYS A 12 -1.03 -1.88 -7.44
CA CYS A 12 -0.94 -1.95 -8.89
C CYS A 12 -2.19 -1.36 -9.55
N GLY A 13 -2.02 -0.42 -10.47
CA GLY A 13 -3.12 0.14 -11.26
C GLY A 13 -3.78 -0.86 -12.21
N ASP A 14 -3.04 -1.89 -12.63
CA ASP A 14 -3.49 -2.82 -13.67
C ASP A 14 -4.19 -4.06 -13.09
N CYS A 15 -3.55 -4.71 -12.11
CA CYS A 15 -4.05 -5.95 -11.52
C CYS A 15 -4.66 -5.78 -10.11
N SER A 16 -4.63 -4.56 -9.56
CA SER A 16 -5.11 -4.26 -8.20
C SER A 16 -4.41 -5.03 -7.08
N ALA A 17 -3.21 -5.57 -7.33
CA ALA A 17 -2.39 -6.19 -6.29
C ALA A 17 -1.95 -5.14 -5.26
N ILE A 18 -2.07 -5.48 -3.98
CA ILE A 18 -1.66 -4.63 -2.85
C ILE A 18 -0.47 -5.31 -2.18
N VAL A 19 0.63 -4.57 -2.03
CA VAL A 19 1.87 -5.06 -1.41
C VAL A 19 2.39 -4.03 -0.40
N PRO A 20 3.30 -4.41 0.52
CA PRO A 20 3.92 -3.45 1.42
C PRO A 20 4.58 -2.29 0.66
N PHE A 21 4.47 -1.08 1.20
CA PHE A 21 5.09 0.09 0.56
C PHE A 21 6.60 -0.04 0.55
N THR A 22 7.19 0.22 -0.61
CA THR A 22 8.61 0.52 -0.77
C THR A 22 8.74 1.78 -1.64
N ALA A 23 9.82 2.53 -1.45
CA ALA A 23 10.04 3.73 -2.25
C ALA A 23 10.30 3.35 -3.72
N GLU A 24 10.95 2.22 -3.93
CA GLU A 24 11.31 1.65 -5.22
C GLU A 24 10.06 1.30 -6.05
N LEU A 25 9.06 0.66 -5.44
CA LEU A 25 7.78 0.39 -6.12
C LEU A 25 7.03 1.68 -6.45
N HIS A 26 7.05 2.68 -5.55
CA HIS A 26 6.34 3.94 -5.78
C HIS A 26 7.00 4.82 -6.84
N ASN A 27 8.34 4.85 -6.88
CA ASN A 27 9.13 5.66 -7.81
C ASN A 27 9.39 4.97 -9.15
N GLU A 28 8.74 3.82 -9.41
CA GLU A 28 8.86 3.06 -10.65
C GLU A 28 10.28 2.48 -10.89
N ASP A 29 11.06 2.33 -9.83
CA ASP A 29 12.31 1.57 -9.86
C ASP A 29 12.04 0.04 -9.88
N GLU A 30 10.91 -0.36 -9.29
CA GLU A 30 10.36 -1.72 -9.33
C GLU A 30 8.91 -1.72 -9.80
N PHE A 31 8.49 -2.82 -10.42
CA PHE A 31 7.15 -3.01 -10.96
C PHE A 31 6.43 -4.16 -10.27
N CYS A 32 5.11 -4.20 -10.42
CA CYS A 32 4.31 -5.35 -10.05
C CYS A 32 4.79 -6.61 -10.80
N GLU A 33 4.55 -7.80 -10.26
CA GLU A 33 4.81 -9.07 -10.96
C GLU A 33 4.02 -9.18 -12.27
N CYS A 34 2.90 -8.47 -12.41
CA CYS A 34 2.16 -8.40 -13.68
C CYS A 34 2.79 -7.43 -14.71
N GLY A 35 3.86 -6.73 -14.35
CA GLY A 35 4.51 -5.69 -15.15
C GLY A 35 3.93 -4.28 -14.97
N GLY A 36 2.89 -4.13 -14.14
CA GLY A 36 2.19 -2.85 -13.95
C GLY A 36 2.89 -1.90 -12.97
N GLN A 37 2.63 -0.60 -13.13
CA GLN A 37 3.12 0.44 -12.22
C GLN A 37 2.43 0.35 -10.85
N MET A 38 3.21 0.62 -9.81
CA MET A 38 2.77 0.55 -8.41
C MET A 38 2.65 1.95 -7.84
N CYS A 39 1.53 2.26 -7.18
CA CYS A 39 1.28 3.55 -6.57
C CYS A 39 1.15 3.42 -5.05
N GLY A 40 2.01 4.13 -4.33
CA GLY A 40 2.02 4.20 -2.87
C GLY A 40 1.80 5.61 -2.32
N CYS A 41 1.19 6.50 -3.10
CA CYS A 41 0.98 7.89 -2.68
C CYS A 41 -0.01 7.99 -1.50
N ASP A 42 -0.01 9.13 -0.82
CA ASP A 42 -0.86 9.35 0.36
C ASP A 42 -2.34 9.20 0.01
N PHE A 43 -2.76 9.73 -1.14
CA PHE A 43 -4.14 9.58 -1.61
C PHE A 43 -4.55 8.11 -1.78
N CYS A 44 -3.70 7.27 -2.37
CA CYS A 44 -3.96 5.84 -2.49
C CYS A 44 -4.03 5.18 -1.11
N ASN A 45 -3.11 5.51 -0.21
CA ASN A 45 -3.08 4.95 1.14
C ASN A 45 -4.30 5.37 1.98
N GLU A 46 -4.72 6.63 1.93
CA GLU A 46 -5.91 7.14 2.61
C GLU A 46 -7.19 6.49 2.06
N THR A 47 -7.30 6.37 0.75
CA THR A 47 -8.45 5.74 0.08
C THR A 47 -8.59 4.29 0.54
N TYR A 48 -7.52 3.52 0.51
CA TYR A 48 -7.54 2.12 0.95
C TYR A 48 -7.72 1.95 2.46
N ALA A 49 -7.08 2.79 3.28
CA ALA A 49 -7.30 2.80 4.72
C ALA A 49 -8.78 3.05 5.06
N SER A 50 -9.50 3.81 4.25
CA SER A 50 -10.93 4.06 4.40
C SER A 50 -11.81 2.86 3.98
N HIS A 51 -11.32 2.01 3.06
CA HIS A 51 -12.00 0.81 2.58
C HIS A 51 -11.67 -0.44 3.39
N LEU A 52 -10.51 -0.48 4.03
CA LEU A 52 -10.21 -1.37 5.13
C LEU A 52 -11.06 -0.92 6.32
N LYS A 53 -12.33 -1.38 6.41
CA LYS A 53 -13.06 -1.42 7.70
C LYS A 53 -12.06 -1.83 8.79
N PRO A 54 -12.14 -1.29 10.04
CA PRO A 54 -11.13 -1.41 11.10
C PRO A 54 -10.85 -2.86 11.52
N ILE A 55 -10.27 -3.61 10.61
CA ILE A 55 -9.98 -5.02 10.63
C ILE A 55 -8.46 -5.03 10.53
N LEU A 56 -7.87 -5.11 11.72
CA LEU A 56 -6.51 -5.60 11.95
C LEU A 56 -5.37 -4.61 11.68
N LEU A 57 -5.40 -3.45 12.36
CA LEU A 57 -4.16 -2.77 12.80
C LEU A 57 -3.73 -3.18 14.22
N THR A 58 -4.09 -4.40 14.66
CA THR A 58 -3.51 -5.00 15.87
C THR A 58 -3.33 -6.50 15.68
N LYS A 59 -2.03 -6.88 15.69
CA LYS A 59 -1.44 -8.20 15.97
C LYS A 59 -1.80 -9.36 15.04
N LEU A 60 -0.80 -9.83 14.30
CA LEU A 60 -0.14 -11.12 14.54
C LEU A 60 1.37 -10.94 14.35
#